data_AF-A0A3N5E6J2-F1
#
_entry.id   AF-A0A3N5E6J2-F1
#
_cell.length_a   1.000
_cell.length_b   1.000
_cell.length_c   1.000
_cell.angle_alpha   90.00
_cell.angle_beta   90.00
_cell.angle_gamma   90.00
#
_symmetry.space_group_name_H-M   'P 1'
#
loop_
_entity.id
_entity.type
_entity.pdbx_description
1 polymer ?
#
loop_
_entity_poly.entity_id
_entity_poly.type
_entity_poly.pdbx_seq_one_letter_code
_entity_poly.pdbx_strand_id
1 'polypeptide(L)'
;MGRLDFVYVSGETSRRLFGSARLMSVVEGISLAVPRPEHLAAMKIQAMKNDPGRTFQEMSDILFLLKLPEIDREEVRGYFERQGLSDRYNEILKVL
;
A
#
# COMPACT_ATOMS: atom_id res chain seq x y z
N MET A 1 14.87 -14.38 -11.20
CA MET A 1 15.16 -14.73 -9.79
C MET A 1 14.19 -13.95 -8.92
N GLY A 2 13.45 -14.60 -8.02
CA GLY A 2 12.51 -13.92 -7.13
C GLY A 2 13.25 -13.15 -6.04
N ARG A 3 12.78 -11.93 -5.72
CA ARG A 3 13.26 -11.13 -4.59
C ARG A 3 12.17 -11.16 -3.51
N LEU A 4 12.58 -11.42 -2.27
CA LEU A 4 11.72 -11.39 -1.10
C LEU A 4 12.26 -10.34 -0.13
N ASP A 5 11.45 -9.32 0.16
CA ASP A 5 11.77 -8.27 1.12
C ASP A 5 11.02 -8.52 2.44
N PHE A 6 11.69 -8.31 3.57
CA PHE A 6 11.10 -8.42 4.90
C PHE A 6 10.99 -7.05 5.54
N VAL A 7 9.83 -6.75 6.13
CA VAL A 7 9.60 -5.54 6.91
C VAL A 7 9.17 -5.94 8.32
N TYR A 8 9.96 -5.55 9.30
CA TYR A 8 9.65 -5.77 10.72
C TYR A 8 8.92 -4.57 11.27
N VAL A 9 7.69 -4.78 11.75
CA VAL A 9 6.86 -3.75 12.37
C VAL A 9 6.56 -4.12 13.82
N SER A 10 6.50 -3.13 14.70
CA SER A 10 6.23 -3.31 16.13
C SER A 10 5.24 -2.27 16.65
N GLY A 11 4.81 -2.44 17.91
CA GLY A 11 3.96 -1.48 18.60
C GLY A 11 2.57 -1.32 17.99
N GLU A 12 2.11 -0.08 17.83
CA GLU A 12 0.78 0.22 17.31
C GLU A 12 0.65 -0.13 15.83
N THR A 13 1.70 0.08 15.04
CA THR A 13 1.74 -0.23 13.61
C THR A 13 1.47 -1.71 13.37
N SER A 14 2.10 -2.61 14.13
CA SER A 14 1.86 -4.05 13.98
C SER A 14 0.43 -4.44 14.37
N ARG A 15 -0.11 -3.88 15.46
CA ARG A 15 -1.51 -4.13 15.88
C ARG A 15 -2.50 -3.71 14.81
N ARG A 16 -2.33 -2.52 14.22
CA ARG A 16 -3.22 -2.02 13.16
C ARG A 16 -3.08 -2.82 11.86
N LEU A 17 -1.85 -3.15 11.47
CA LEU A 17 -1.58 -3.89 10.25
C LEU A 17 -2.15 -5.31 10.32
N PHE A 18 -1.86 -6.03 11.39
CA PHE A 18 -2.27 -7.43 11.54
C PHE A 18 -3.72 -7.59 12.01
N GLY A 19 -4.24 -6.66 12.83
CA GLY A 19 -5.63 -6.70 13.31
C GLY A 19 -6.68 -6.43 12.23
N SER A 20 -6.27 -5.94 11.06
CA SER A 20 -7.13 -5.71 9.90
C SER A 20 -6.78 -6.60 8.70
N ALA A 21 -5.81 -7.52 8.86
CA ALA A 21 -5.43 -8.43 7.80
C ALA A 21 -6.57 -9.42 7.49
N ARG A 22 -6.73 -9.74 6.21
CA ARG A 22 -7.75 -10.68 5.73
C ARG A 22 -7.07 -11.96 5.28
N LEU A 23 -7.60 -13.11 5.70
CA LEU A 23 -7.12 -14.40 5.22
C LEU A 23 -7.58 -14.57 3.75
N MET A 24 -6.63 -14.67 2.83
CA MET A 24 -6.91 -14.85 1.40
C MET A 24 -6.27 -16.13 0.88
N SER A 25 -7.02 -16.87 0.08
CA SER A 25 -6.47 -17.98 -0.70
C SER A 25 -5.60 -17.39 -1.82
N VAL A 26 -4.29 -17.61 -1.77
CA VAL A 26 -3.33 -17.02 -2.72
C VAL A 26 -2.84 -18.05 -3.74
N VAL A 27 -2.82 -19.32 -3.36
CA VAL A 27 -2.47 -20.48 -4.19
C VAL A 27 -3.27 -21.66 -3.66
N GLU A 28 -3.48 -22.68 -4.49
CA GLU A 28 -4.18 -23.90 -4.07
C GLU A 28 -3.58 -24.48 -2.78
N GLY A 29 -4.43 -24.64 -1.76
CA GLY A 29 -4.03 -25.13 -0.44
C GLY A 29 -3.29 -24.13 0.46
N ILE A 30 -3.03 -22.90 0.00
CA ILE A 30 -2.30 -21.88 0.77
C ILE A 30 -3.16 -20.63 0.97
N SER A 31 -3.47 -20.37 2.24
CA SER A 31 -4.09 -19.11 2.67
C SER A 31 -3.10 -18.27 3.46
N LEU A 32 -3.00 -16.99 3.12
CA LEU A 32 -2.13 -16.02 3.80
C LEU A 32 -2.95 -14.87 4.37
N ALA A 33 -2.53 -14.36 5.53
CA ALA A 33 -3.07 -13.12 6.07
C ALA A 33 -2.49 -11.94 5.26
N VAL A 34 -3.33 -11.32 4.45
CA VAL A 34 -2.95 -10.20 3.59
C VAL A 34 -3.42 -8.89 4.22
N PRO A 35 -2.52 -7.89 4.39
CA PRO A 35 -2.92 -6.56 4.83
C PRO A 35 -3.99 -5.95 3.91
N ARG A 36 -4.80 -5.03 4.46
CA ARG A 36 -5.77 -4.28 3.65
C ARG A 36 -5.05 -3.50 2.53
N PRO A 37 -5.70 -3.29 1.36
CA PRO A 37 -5.16 -2.49 0.28
C PRO A 37 -4.69 -1.09 0.69
N GLU A 38 -5.40 -0.41 1.61
CA GLU A 38 -5.04 0.93 2.09
C GLU A 38 -3.71 0.92 2.85
N HIS A 39 -3.48 -0.12 3.65
CA HIS A 39 -2.22 -0.29 4.38
C HIS A 39 -1.07 -0.62 3.42
N LEU A 40 -1.32 -1.41 2.38
CA LEU A 40 -0.33 -1.62 1.31
C LEU A 40 0.00 -0.29 0.62
N ALA A 41 -1.00 0.52 0.26
CA ALA A 41 -0.80 1.84 -0.32
C ALA A 41 0.02 2.75 0.61
N ALA A 42 -0.29 2.77 1.91
CA ALA A 42 0.48 3.53 2.90
C ALA A 42 1.96 3.14 2.93
N MET A 43 2.27 1.83 2.87
CA MET A 43 3.65 1.34 2.80
C MET A 43 4.36 1.76 1.52
N LYS A 44 3.66 1.72 0.38
CA LYS A 44 4.16 2.19 -0.92
C LYS A 44 4.47 3.70 -0.90
N ILE A 45 3.58 4.50 -0.30
CA ILE A 45 3.77 5.96 -0.13
C ILE A 45 5.00 6.25 0.74
N GLN A 46 5.16 5.52 1.86
CA GLN A 46 6.34 5.66 2.71
C GLN A 46 7.63 5.26 1.97
N ALA A 47 7.59 4.22 1.13
CA ALA A 47 8.74 3.81 0.33
C ALA A 47 9.15 4.90 -0.67
N MET A 48 8.20 5.56 -1.35
CA MET A 48 8.51 6.71 -2.21
C MET A 48 9.15 7.86 -1.45
N LYS A 49 8.65 8.15 -0.24
CA LYS A 49 9.20 9.22 0.61
C LYS A 49 10.64 8.94 1.00
N ASN A 50 10.95 7.68 1.31
CA ASN A 50 12.27 7.25 1.76
C ASN A 50 13.27 7.11 0.60
N ASP A 51 12.81 6.68 -0.57
CA ASP A 51 13.63 6.49 -1.77
C ASP A 51 12.90 7.03 -3.01
N PRO A 52 13.17 8.28 -3.41
CA PRO A 52 12.55 8.88 -4.59
C PRO A 52 12.83 8.12 -5.89
N GLY A 53 13.90 7.32 -5.97
CA GLY A 53 14.21 6.49 -7.14
C GLY A 53 13.14 5.43 -7.42
N ARG A 54 12.34 5.07 -6.41
CA ARG A 54 11.24 4.09 -6.53
C ARG A 54 9.90 4.70 -6.94
N THR A 55 9.79 6.03 -7.01
CA THR A 55 8.52 6.76 -7.21
C THR A 55 7.67 6.18 -8.33
N PHE A 56 8.25 5.95 -9.51
CA PHE A 56 7.48 5.46 -10.66
C PHE A 56 6.86 4.07 -10.42
N GLN A 57 7.62 3.14 -9.83
CA GLN A 57 7.14 1.80 -9.53
C GLN A 57 6.04 1.85 -8.46
N GLU A 58 6.28 2.56 -7.36
CA GLU A 58 5.30 2.62 -6.27
C GLU A 58 4.01 3.32 -6.70
N MET A 59 4.08 4.34 -7.57
CA MET A 59 2.91 5.00 -8.17
C MET A 59 2.07 4.04 -9.01
N SER A 60 2.72 3.17 -9.79
CA SER A 60 2.04 2.13 -10.56
C SER A 60 1.32 1.12 -9.65
N ASP A 61 1.99 0.69 -8.58
CA ASP A 61 1.41 -0.23 -7.60
C ASP A 61 0.20 0.41 -6.88
N ILE A 62 0.31 1.69 -6.50
CA ILE A 62 -0.79 2.41 -5.84
C ILE A 62 -1.95 2.63 -6.81
N LEU A 63 -1.69 2.95 -8.08
CA LEU A 63 -2.74 3.06 -9.11
C LEU A 63 -3.52 1.75 -9.24
N PHE A 64 -2.84 0.60 -9.21
CA PHE A 64 -3.49 -0.70 -9.20
C PHE A 64 -4.39 -0.88 -7.96
N LEU A 65 -3.88 -0.57 -6.76
CA LEU A 65 -4.66 -0.70 -5.53
C LEU A 65 -5.91 0.19 -5.56
N LEU A 66 -5.82 1.42 -6.07
CA LEU A 66 -6.96 2.36 -6.17
C LEU A 66 -8.07 1.90 -7.13
N LYS A 67 -7.81 0.89 -7.96
CA LYS A 67 -8.81 0.26 -8.86
C LYS A 67 -9.56 -0.89 -8.20
N LEU A 68 -9.15 -1.34 -7.01
CA LEU A 68 -9.87 -2.40 -6.29
C LEU A 68 -11.23 -1.88 -5.82
N PRO A 69 -12.31 -2.67 -5.95
CA PRO A 69 -13.68 -2.20 -5.69
C PRO A 69 -13.91 -1.84 -4.21
N GLU A 70 -13.19 -2.46 -3.28
CA GLU A 70 -13.35 -2.25 -1.84
C GLU A 70 -12.42 -1.18 -1.24
N ILE A 71 -11.60 -0.49 -2.04
CA ILE A 71 -10.59 0.42 -1.50
C ILE A 71 -11.20 1.75 -1.02
N ASP A 72 -10.83 2.15 0.20
CA ASP A 72 -11.14 3.48 0.73
C ASP A 72 -10.15 4.52 0.18
N ARG A 73 -10.58 5.22 -0.88
CA ARG A 73 -9.77 6.25 -1.54
C ARG A 73 -9.49 7.45 -0.65
N GLU A 74 -10.39 7.79 0.27
CA GLU A 74 -10.18 8.92 1.19
C GLU A 74 -9.16 8.55 2.26
N GLU A 75 -9.16 7.31 2.75
CA GLU A 75 -8.09 6.81 3.63
C GLU A 75 -6.72 6.89 2.93
N VAL A 76 -6.65 6.45 1.66
CA VAL A 76 -5.41 6.50 0.85
C VAL A 76 -4.95 7.93 0.61
N ARG A 77 -5.85 8.83 0.23
CA ARG A 77 -5.57 10.26 0.09
C ARG A 77 -4.96 10.83 1.38
N GLY A 78 -5.54 10.50 2.53
CA GLY A 78 -5.02 10.92 3.84
C GLY A 78 -3.58 10.46 4.11
N TYR A 79 -3.14 9.30 3.58
CA TYR A 79 -1.74 8.87 3.67
C TYR A 79 -0.81 9.76 2.84
N PHE A 80 -1.21 10.16 1.62
CA PHE A 80 -0.43 11.09 0.79
C PHE A 80 -0.29 12.45 1.47
N GLU A 81 -1.38 12.99 2.01
CA GLU A 81 -1.38 14.30 2.70
C GLU A 81 -0.45 14.30 3.91
N ARG A 82 -0.52 13.27 4.77
CA ARG A 82 0.37 13.14 5.94
C ARG A 82 1.85 13.10 5.58
N GLN A 83 2.20 12.64 4.38
CA GLN A 83 3.60 12.53 3.93
C GLN A 83 4.05 13.73 3.07
N GLY A 84 3.15 14.70 2.82
CA GLY A 84 3.40 15.85 1.96
C GLY A 84 3.56 15.48 0.49
N LEU A 85 2.80 14.48 0.02
CA LEU A 85 2.88 13.93 -1.35
C LEU A 85 1.57 14.11 -2.13
N SER A 86 0.72 15.06 -1.75
CA SER A 86 -0.60 15.28 -2.38
C SER A 86 -0.54 15.49 -3.90
N ASP A 87 0.53 16.11 -4.41
CA ASP A 87 0.72 16.28 -5.86
C ASP A 87 0.83 14.94 -6.60
N ARG A 88 1.45 13.93 -5.96
CA ARG A 88 1.54 12.57 -6.51
C ARG A 88 0.18 11.90 -6.56
N TYR A 89 -0.66 12.09 -5.53
CA TYR A 89 -2.03 11.59 -5.58
C TYR A 89 -2.80 12.20 -6.76
N ASN A 90 -2.68 13.51 -6.98
CA ASN A 90 -3.29 14.20 -8.12
C ASN A 90 -2.78 13.68 -9.48
N GLU A 91 -1.50 13.31 -9.58
CA GLU A 91 -0.95 12.65 -10.77
C GLU A 91 -1.62 11.30 -11.04
N ILE A 92 -1.82 10.46 -10.01
CA ILE A 92 -2.51 9.17 -10.17
C ILE A 92 -3.93 9.37 -10.67
N LEU A 93 -4.66 10.36 -10.13
CA LEU A 93 -6.05 10.63 -10.52
C LEU A 93 -6.21 11.04 -11.99
N LYS A 94 -5.17 11.58 -12.64
CA LYS A 94 -5.22 11.91 -14.08
C LYS A 94 -5.23 10.69 -14.99
N VAL A 95 -4.88 9.51 -14.47
CA VAL A 95 -4.69 8.26 -15.23
C VAL A 95 -5.65 7.14 -14.79
N LEU A 96 -6.47 7.40 -13.77
CA LEU A 96 -7.45 6.48 -13.20
C LEU A 96 -8.76 6.52 -13.99
#